data_AF-A0AAN8C343-F1
#
_entry.id   AF-A0AAN8C343-F1
#
_cell.length_a   1.000
_cell.length_b   1.000
_cell.length_c   1.000
_cell.angle_alpha   90.00
_cell.angle_beta   90.00
_cell.angle_gamma   90.00
#
_symmetry.space_group_name_H-M   'P 1'
#
loop_
_entity.id
_entity.type
_entity.pdbx_description
1 polymer ?
#
loop_
_entity_poly.entity_id
_entity_poly.type
_entity_poly.pdbx_seq_one_letter_code
_entity_poly.pdbx_strand_id
1 'polypeptide(L)'
;MEEEKVEGRDTGLIMLYLFGSVTMMIAVLGAYGSHKENRGCLIAFLVCMVIGSLVMLRGGIPIATVRPMLGDILEQKFRTALPLDTASREDRNMAESVQQELQCCGLYSYRDWEDSIPDTCLCSQAEEREGVCQNVYTARLEQKVIYEKTCFPILLHYVLLFTDIMIGFCFSLAVLALLGLALSSVMIHQMRHTLRAPMMTVPVIFSAMPPKYEELKNPPKY
;
A
#
# COMPACT_ATOMS: atom_id res chain seq x y z
N MET A 1 26.43 -2.80 -13.61
CA MET A 1 25.05 -3.06 -14.07
C MET A 1 24.40 -4.22 -13.30
N GLU A 2 25.15 -5.24 -12.86
CA GLU A 2 24.65 -6.19 -11.84
C GLU A 2 24.60 -5.55 -10.43
N GLU A 3 25.50 -4.61 -10.13
CA GLU A 3 25.52 -3.90 -8.85
C GLU A 3 24.32 -2.95 -8.63
N GLU A 4 23.82 -2.26 -9.67
CA GLU A 4 22.62 -1.39 -9.56
C GLU A 4 21.31 -2.18 -9.35
N LYS A 5 21.20 -3.38 -9.94
CA LYS A 5 19.99 -4.22 -9.81
C LYS A 5 19.92 -4.88 -8.42
N VAL A 6 21.06 -5.12 -7.78
CA VAL A 6 21.15 -5.60 -6.40
C VAL A 6 20.80 -4.46 -5.42
N GLU A 7 21.30 -3.24 -5.67
CA GLU A 7 21.03 -2.08 -4.81
C GLU A 7 19.54 -1.73 -4.71
N GLY A 8 18.78 -1.79 -5.81
CA GLY A 8 17.34 -1.52 -5.81
C GLY A 8 16.50 -2.57 -5.06
N ARG A 9 16.88 -3.84 -5.15
CA ARG A 9 16.14 -4.94 -4.51
C ARG A 9 16.37 -4.97 -3.00
N ASP A 10 17.61 -4.71 -2.58
CA ASP A 10 17.97 -4.62 -1.17
C ASP A 10 17.35 -3.37 -0.52
N THR A 11 17.33 -2.24 -1.24
CA THR A 11 16.64 -1.02 -0.78
C THR A 11 15.14 -1.25 -0.56
N GLY A 12 14.47 -1.96 -1.46
CA GLY A 12 13.05 -2.28 -1.32
C GLY A 12 12.75 -3.10 -0.06
N LEU A 13 13.57 -4.12 0.23
CA LEU A 13 13.43 -4.94 1.43
C LEU A 13 13.67 -4.13 2.71
N ILE A 14 14.69 -3.26 2.72
CA ILE A 14 14.96 -2.37 3.85
C ILE A 14 13.77 -1.45 4.12
N MET A 15 13.18 -0.86 3.07
CA MET A 15 12.02 0.04 3.22
C MET A 15 10.78 -0.70 3.75
N LEU A 16 10.51 -1.91 3.27
CA LEU A 16 9.42 -2.74 3.79
C LEU A 16 9.62 -3.10 5.27
N TYR A 17 10.85 -3.46 5.65
CA TYR A 17 11.19 -3.77 7.03
C TYR A 17 11.01 -2.56 7.95
N LEU A 18 11.50 -1.39 7.53
CA LEU A 18 11.35 -0.15 8.29
C LEU A 18 9.87 0.20 8.46
N PHE A 19 9.09 0.20 7.38
CA PHE A 19 7.66 0.51 7.43
C PHE A 19 6.88 -0.48 8.31
N GLY A 20 7.18 -1.79 8.18
CA GLY A 20 6.59 -2.83 9.02
C GLY A 20 6.94 -2.67 10.50
N SER A 21 8.19 -2.35 10.82
CA SER A 21 8.62 -2.15 12.21
C SER A 21 7.94 -0.94 12.85
N VAL A 22 7.84 0.18 12.14
CA VAL A 22 7.19 1.41 12.63
C VAL A 22 5.69 1.18 12.85
N THR A 23 5.01 0.54 11.90
CA THR A 23 3.57 0.24 12.03
C THR A 23 3.29 -0.71 13.21
N MET A 24 4.14 -1.72 13.43
CA MET A 24 4.06 -2.59 14.60
C MET A 24 4.23 -1.82 15.92
N MET A 25 5.21 -0.92 16.00
CA MET A 25 5.43 -0.11 17.20
C MET A 25 4.22 0.79 17.51
N ILE A 26 3.64 1.43 16.49
CA ILE A 26 2.42 2.24 16.63
C ILE A 26 1.27 1.36 17.12
N ALA A 27 1.08 0.17 16.57
CA ALA A 27 0.05 -0.76 17.00
C ALA A 27 0.21 -1.17 18.47
N VAL A 28 1.45 -1.48 18.90
CA VAL A 28 1.76 -1.83 20.30
C VAL A 28 1.47 -0.65 21.24
N LEU A 29 1.83 0.58 20.85
CA LEU A 29 1.49 1.78 21.64
C LEU A 29 -0.02 1.96 21.80
N GLY A 30 -0.79 1.75 20.72
CA GLY A 30 -2.26 1.81 20.76
C GLY A 30 -2.86 0.74 21.68
N ALA A 31 -2.44 -0.52 21.51
CA ALA A 31 -2.92 -1.65 22.31
C ALA A 31 -2.55 -1.50 23.79
N TYR A 32 -1.29 -1.16 24.08
CA TYR A 32 -0.81 -0.95 25.44
C TYR A 32 -1.50 0.26 26.09
N GLY A 33 -1.64 1.37 25.37
CA GLY A 33 -2.33 2.57 25.84
C GLY A 33 -3.79 2.31 26.21
N SER A 34 -4.49 1.50 25.41
CA SER A 34 -5.86 1.07 25.70
C SER A 34 -5.93 0.13 26.89
N HIS A 35 -5.13 -0.94 26.91
CA HIS A 35 -5.19 -1.96 27.95
C HIS A 35 -4.81 -1.43 29.34
N LYS A 36 -3.79 -0.57 29.43
CA LYS A 36 -3.30 -0.02 30.70
C LYS A 36 -3.96 1.31 31.07
N GLU A 37 -4.93 1.77 30.28
CA GLU A 37 -5.50 3.12 30.38
C GLU A 37 -4.39 4.17 30.59
N ASN A 38 -3.31 4.08 29.80
CA ASN A 38 -2.20 4.99 29.89
C ASN A 38 -2.37 6.13 28.89
N ARG A 39 -2.69 7.31 29.42
CA ARG A 39 -2.94 8.51 28.63
C ARG A 39 -1.75 8.94 27.78
N GLY A 40 -0.51 8.75 28.24
CA GLY A 40 0.68 9.13 27.50
C GLY A 40 0.85 8.31 26.22
N CYS A 41 0.76 6.99 26.32
CA CYS A 41 0.85 6.07 25.18
C CYS A 41 -0.27 6.33 24.16
N LEU A 42 -1.47 6.62 24.64
CA LEU A 42 -2.63 6.89 23.78
C LEU A 42 -2.53 8.24 23.04
N ILE A 43 -1.97 9.27 23.69
CA ILE A 43 -1.64 10.54 23.02
C ILE A 43 -0.56 10.33 21.96
N ALA A 44 0.48 9.54 22.26
CA ALA A 44 1.54 9.24 21.30
C ALA A 44 0.98 8.52 20.06
N PHE A 45 0.13 7.50 20.27
CA PHE A 45 -0.59 6.83 19.17
C PHE A 45 -1.41 7.83 18.35
N LEU A 46 -2.22 8.69 19.00
CA LEU A 46 -3.03 9.69 18.31
C LEU A 46 -2.17 10.64 17.46
N VAL A 47 -1.05 11.13 17.99
CA VAL A 47 -0.12 11.99 17.24
C VAL A 47 0.45 11.26 16.02
N CYS A 48 0.89 10.01 16.18
CA CYS A 48 1.38 9.19 15.06
C CYS A 48 0.31 9.01 13.98
N MET A 49 -0.94 8.75 14.38
CA MET A 49 -2.06 8.59 13.44
C MET A 49 -2.38 9.89 12.69
N VAL A 50 -2.32 11.05 13.36
CA VAL A 50 -2.49 12.36 12.70
C VAL A 50 -1.39 12.58 11.67
N ILE A 51 -0.13 12.38 12.04
CA ILE A 51 1.02 12.55 11.14
C ILE A 51 0.89 11.59 9.94
N GLY A 52 0.61 10.31 10.20
CA GLY A 52 0.41 9.32 9.15
C GLY A 52 -0.73 9.71 8.20
N SER A 53 -1.83 10.23 8.72
CA SER A 53 -2.96 10.71 7.91
C SER A 53 -2.56 11.88 7.02
N LEU A 54 -1.78 12.83 7.53
CA LEU A 54 -1.27 13.95 6.72
C LEU A 54 -0.33 13.47 5.62
N VAL A 55 0.58 12.53 5.92
CA VAL A 55 1.48 11.95 4.92
C VAL A 55 0.69 11.22 3.83
N MET A 56 -0.30 10.40 4.22
CA MET A 56 -1.17 9.72 3.27
C MET A 56 -1.97 10.68 2.39
N LEU A 57 -2.50 11.77 2.94
CA LEU A 57 -3.20 12.78 2.14
C LEU A 57 -2.24 13.48 1.17
N ARG A 58 -1.05 13.86 1.64
CA ARG A 58 -0.04 14.52 0.79
C ARG A 58 0.43 13.63 -0.36
N GLY A 59 0.62 12.33 -0.12
CA GLY A 59 1.09 11.38 -1.14
C GLY A 59 -0.04 10.77 -1.98
N GLY A 60 -1.20 10.50 -1.40
CA GLY A 60 -2.31 9.79 -2.04
C GLY A 60 -3.17 10.66 -2.95
N ILE A 61 -3.37 11.96 -2.62
CA ILE A 61 -4.15 12.87 -3.45
C ILE A 61 -3.55 13.02 -4.87
N PRO A 62 -2.23 13.24 -5.05
CA PRO A 62 -1.62 13.33 -6.36
C PRO A 62 -1.92 12.13 -7.27
N ILE A 63 -1.88 10.91 -6.72
CA ILE A 63 -2.12 9.67 -7.47
C ILE A 63 -3.54 9.68 -8.06
N ALA A 64 -4.54 10.05 -7.26
CA ALA A 64 -5.92 10.14 -7.72
C ALA A 64 -6.12 11.24 -8.78
N THR A 65 -5.41 12.36 -8.66
CA THR A 65 -5.51 13.46 -9.63
C THR A 65 -4.82 13.16 -10.96
N VAL A 66 -3.75 12.36 -10.95
CA VAL A 66 -3.02 11.97 -12.17
C VAL A 66 -3.71 10.82 -12.90
N ARG A 67 -4.44 9.94 -12.18
CA ARG A 67 -5.15 8.79 -12.75
C ARG A 67 -5.94 9.04 -14.06
N PRO A 68 -6.71 10.13 -14.24
CA PRO A 68 -7.41 10.39 -15.50
C PRO A 68 -6.47 10.73 -16.67
N MET A 69 -5.33 11.38 -16.40
CA MET A 69 -4.34 11.79 -17.42
C MET A 69 -3.23 10.74 -17.62
N LEU A 70 -3.22 9.71 -16.77
CA LEU A 70 -2.12 8.74 -16.71
C LEU A 70 -1.92 8.00 -18.03
N GLY A 71 -3.00 7.70 -18.76
CA GLY A 71 -2.91 7.05 -20.07
C GLY A 71 -2.15 7.90 -21.09
N ASP A 72 -2.48 9.18 -21.21
CA ASP A 72 -1.83 10.11 -22.13
C ASP A 72 -0.36 10.34 -21.75
N ILE A 73 -0.08 10.47 -20.46
CA ILE A 73 1.29 10.61 -19.93
C ILE A 73 2.12 9.38 -20.29
N LEU A 74 1.59 8.17 -20.06
CA LEU A 74 2.26 6.94 -20.41
C LEU A 74 2.48 6.83 -21.91
N GLU A 75 1.46 7.15 -22.72
CA GLU A 75 1.59 7.13 -24.18
C GLU A 75 2.72 8.06 -24.65
N GLN A 76 2.75 9.30 -24.17
CA GLN A 76 3.78 10.26 -24.54
C GLN A 76 5.18 9.77 -24.13
N LYS A 77 5.31 9.18 -22.94
CA LYS A 77 6.59 8.64 -22.44
C LYS A 77 7.06 7.46 -23.27
N PHE A 78 6.18 6.52 -23.56
CA PHE A 78 6.51 5.36 -24.37
C PHE A 78 6.83 5.72 -25.82
N ARG A 79 6.16 6.73 -26.39
CA ARG A 79 6.51 7.24 -27.72
C ARG A 79 7.91 7.85 -27.78
N THR A 80 8.42 8.44 -26.69
CA THR A 80 9.80 8.95 -26.66
C THR A 80 10.86 7.86 -26.63
N ALA A 81 10.49 6.61 -26.35
CA ALA A 81 11.39 5.46 -26.38
C ALA A 81 11.48 4.79 -27.77
N LEU A 82 10.73 5.28 -28.76
CA LEU A 82 10.78 4.78 -30.13
C LEU A 82 11.88 5.48 -30.95
N PRO A 83 12.53 4.77 -31.90
CA PRO A 83 12.37 3.34 -32.19
C PRO A 83 13.17 2.45 -31.22
N LEU A 84 12.68 1.23 -30.93
CA LEU A 84 13.21 0.36 -29.87
C LEU A 84 14.59 -0.22 -30.20
N ASP A 85 14.94 -0.30 -31.47
CA ASP A 85 16.22 -0.82 -31.95
C ASP A 85 17.40 0.08 -31.55
N THR A 86 17.17 1.39 -31.55
CA THR A 86 18.16 2.42 -31.19
C THR A 86 18.03 2.94 -29.76
N ALA A 87 17.04 2.44 -29.01
CA ALA A 87 16.84 2.80 -27.62
C ALA A 87 18.05 2.40 -26.73
N SER A 88 18.08 2.94 -25.51
CA SER A 88 19.13 2.58 -24.54
C SER A 88 19.14 1.06 -24.29
N ARG A 89 20.30 0.49 -23.93
CA ARG A 89 20.39 -0.95 -23.63
C ARG A 89 19.42 -1.38 -22.53
N GLU A 90 19.17 -0.50 -21.57
CA GLU A 90 18.25 -0.73 -20.46
C GLU A 90 16.79 -0.79 -20.96
N ASP A 91 16.36 0.19 -21.75
CA ASP A 91 15.01 0.23 -22.31
C ASP A 91 14.76 -0.96 -23.25
N ARG A 92 15.77 -1.31 -24.06
CA ARG A 92 15.70 -2.46 -24.96
C ARG A 92 15.56 -3.78 -24.19
N ASN A 93 16.39 -4.00 -23.18
CA ASN A 93 16.32 -5.20 -22.34
C ASN A 93 14.97 -5.28 -21.59
N MET A 94 14.46 -4.14 -21.14
CA MET A 94 13.14 -4.06 -20.50
C MET A 94 12.03 -4.45 -21.47
N ALA A 95 12.04 -3.87 -22.68
CA ALA A 95 11.05 -4.19 -23.71
C ALA A 95 11.11 -5.67 -24.11
N GLU A 96 12.31 -6.22 -24.34
CA GLU A 96 12.49 -7.64 -24.64
C GLU A 96 11.93 -8.54 -23.51
N SER A 97 12.17 -8.19 -22.24
CA SER A 97 11.64 -8.93 -21.08
C SER A 97 10.12 -8.88 -21.01
N VAL A 98 9.54 -7.69 -21.21
CA VAL A 98 8.09 -7.47 -21.22
C VAL A 98 7.43 -8.26 -22.35
N GLN A 99 8.01 -8.26 -23.54
CA GLN A 99 7.50 -9.01 -24.69
C GLN A 99 7.46 -10.51 -24.42
N GLN A 100 8.50 -11.04 -23.79
CA GLN A 100 8.58 -12.46 -23.42
C GLN A 100 7.56 -12.82 -22.33
N GLU A 101 7.37 -11.97 -21.33
CA GLU A 101 6.45 -12.22 -20.21
C GLU A 101 4.98 -12.05 -20.60
N LEU A 102 4.68 -11.05 -21.45
CA LEU A 102 3.32 -10.69 -21.84
C LEU A 102 2.89 -11.23 -23.21
N GLN A 103 3.76 -11.98 -23.90
CA GLN A 103 3.49 -12.59 -25.21
C GLN A 103 2.95 -11.55 -26.21
N CYS A 104 3.68 -10.45 -26.35
CA CYS A 104 3.36 -9.33 -27.22
C CYS A 104 4.59 -8.90 -28.03
N CYS A 105 4.40 -8.17 -29.12
CA CYS A 105 5.51 -7.67 -29.93
C CYS A 105 5.35 -6.20 -30.33
N GLY A 106 6.38 -5.41 -30.00
CA GLY A 106 6.38 -3.96 -30.18
C GLY A 106 5.47 -3.25 -29.18
N LEU A 107 5.64 -1.94 -29.03
CA LEU A 107 4.77 -1.16 -28.15
C LEU A 107 3.43 -0.88 -28.82
N TYR A 108 3.48 -0.31 -30.02
CA TYR A 108 2.33 0.02 -30.86
C TYR A 108 2.32 -0.79 -32.15
N SER A 109 3.48 -1.29 -32.60
CA SER A 109 3.59 -2.16 -33.77
C SER A 109 4.90 -2.97 -33.73
N TYR A 110 4.94 -4.13 -34.38
CA TYR A 110 6.21 -4.85 -34.59
C TYR A 110 7.25 -4.01 -35.34
N ARG A 111 6.80 -3.00 -36.11
CA ARG A 111 7.65 -2.04 -36.83
C ARG A 111 8.40 -1.08 -35.92
N ASP A 112 8.06 -1.04 -34.64
CA ASP A 112 8.79 -0.26 -33.63
C ASP A 112 10.25 -0.75 -33.48
N TRP A 113 10.53 -1.98 -33.93
CA TRP A 113 11.87 -2.58 -34.01
C TRP A 113 12.57 -2.35 -35.36
N GLU A 114 11.93 -1.62 -36.28
CA GLU A 114 12.34 -1.47 -37.66
C GLU A 114 12.66 -2.85 -38.28
N ASP A 115 13.91 -3.10 -38.66
CA ASP A 115 14.36 -4.38 -39.24
C ASP A 115 14.93 -5.38 -38.22
N SER A 116 15.02 -4.99 -36.95
CA SER A 116 15.75 -5.73 -35.91
C SER A 116 14.83 -6.37 -34.86
N ILE A 117 13.77 -7.04 -35.33
CA ILE A 117 12.82 -7.74 -34.45
C ILE A 117 13.57 -8.79 -33.60
N PRO A 118 13.53 -8.69 -32.26
CA PRO A 118 14.23 -9.58 -31.35
C PRO A 118 13.53 -10.94 -31.24
N ASP A 119 14.28 -11.95 -30.80
CA ASP A 119 13.75 -13.31 -30.63
C ASP A 119 12.65 -13.40 -29.57
N THR A 120 12.59 -12.45 -28.63
CA THR A 120 11.52 -12.36 -27.61
C THR A 120 10.14 -12.03 -28.19
N CYS A 121 10.07 -11.58 -29.44
CA CYS A 121 8.82 -11.43 -30.18
C CYS A 121 8.34 -12.72 -30.86
N LEU A 122 9.18 -13.74 -30.97
CA LEU A 122 8.88 -14.93 -31.76
C LEU A 122 7.89 -15.83 -31.04
N CYS A 123 6.91 -16.32 -31.79
CA CYS A 123 5.98 -17.33 -31.28
C CYS A 123 6.57 -18.74 -31.36
N SER A 124 6.21 -19.58 -30.39
CA SER A 124 6.37 -21.02 -30.46
C SER A 124 5.25 -21.69 -31.27
N GLN A 125 5.48 -22.92 -31.74
CA GLN A 125 4.46 -23.70 -32.45
C GLN A 125 3.21 -24.01 -31.61
N ALA A 126 3.32 -24.00 -30.28
CA ALA A 126 2.17 -24.21 -29.42
C ALA A 126 1.23 -22.99 -29.46
N GLU A 127 1.81 -21.79 -29.37
CA GLU A 127 1.08 -20.51 -29.40
C GLU A 127 0.48 -20.21 -30.77
N GLU A 128 1.12 -20.66 -31.85
CA GLU A 128 0.56 -20.56 -33.20
C GLU A 128 -0.78 -21.32 -33.32
N ARG A 129 -0.91 -22.48 -32.66
CA ARG A 129 -2.16 -23.26 -32.63
C ARG A 129 -3.25 -22.60 -31.81
N GLU A 130 -2.89 -21.74 -30.86
CA GLU A 130 -3.82 -20.94 -30.07
C GLU A 130 -4.30 -19.69 -30.82
N GLY A 131 -3.71 -19.38 -31.98
CA GLY A 131 -4.12 -18.28 -32.84
C GLY A 131 -3.72 -16.90 -32.32
N VAL A 132 -2.64 -16.80 -31.55
CA VAL A 132 -2.13 -15.53 -30.99
C VAL A 132 -0.98 -14.92 -31.80
N CYS A 133 -0.66 -15.51 -32.96
CA CYS A 133 0.54 -15.23 -33.74
C CYS A 133 0.21 -14.75 -35.15
N GLN A 134 1.08 -13.91 -35.72
CA GLN A 134 0.99 -13.41 -37.08
C GLN A 134 2.30 -13.65 -37.84
N ASN A 135 2.17 -13.88 -39.15
CA ASN A 135 3.31 -13.96 -40.06
C ASN A 135 3.65 -12.57 -40.58
N VAL A 136 4.91 -12.14 -40.40
CA VAL A 136 5.41 -10.86 -40.91
C VAL A 136 6.63 -11.07 -41.79
N TYR A 137 6.79 -10.17 -42.76
CA TYR A 137 7.98 -10.08 -43.59
C TYR A 137 8.75 -8.82 -43.18
N THR A 138 10.02 -8.97 -42.82
CA THR A 138 10.92 -7.83 -42.55
C THR A 138 11.28 -7.12 -43.86
N ALA A 139 11.90 -5.93 -43.82
CA ALA A 139 12.33 -5.26 -45.05
C ALA A 139 13.40 -6.05 -45.82
N ARG A 140 14.04 -7.03 -45.15
CA ARG A 140 14.98 -7.99 -45.74
C ARG A 140 14.31 -9.21 -46.37
N LEU A 141 12.98 -9.24 -46.48
CA LEU A 141 12.18 -10.35 -46.99
C LEU A 141 12.30 -11.65 -46.18
N GLU A 142 12.75 -11.56 -44.92
CA GLU A 142 12.75 -12.70 -44.00
C GLU A 142 11.36 -12.87 -43.38
N GLN A 143 10.80 -14.08 -43.50
CA GLN A 143 9.54 -14.45 -42.85
C GLN A 143 9.79 -14.77 -41.37
N LYS A 144 9.08 -14.08 -40.47
CA LYS A 144 9.07 -14.34 -39.04
C LYS A 144 7.64 -14.54 -38.53
N VAL A 145 7.47 -15.45 -37.57
CA VAL A 145 6.19 -15.66 -36.86
C VAL A 145 6.31 -14.99 -35.50
N ILE A 146 5.51 -13.94 -35.27
CA ILE A 146 5.59 -13.11 -34.07
C ILE A 146 4.26 -13.05 -33.35
N TYR A 147 4.26 -12.63 -32.08
CA TYR A 147 3.03 -12.32 -31.37
C TYR A 147 2.22 -11.23 -32.09
N GLU A 148 0.90 -11.46 -32.21
CA GLU A 148 0.00 -10.54 -32.89
C GLU A 148 -0.25 -9.26 -32.09
N LYS A 149 -0.35 -9.41 -30.76
CA LYS A 149 -0.71 -8.33 -29.85
C LYS A 149 0.45 -7.38 -29.62
N THR A 150 0.11 -6.10 -29.43
CA THR A 150 1.06 -5.05 -29.05
C THR A 150 1.11 -4.87 -27.54
N CYS A 151 2.27 -4.47 -27.01
CA CYS A 151 2.49 -4.44 -25.57
C CYS A 151 1.86 -3.23 -24.87
N PHE A 152 1.73 -2.07 -25.53
CA PHE A 152 1.21 -0.85 -24.92
C PHE A 152 -0.18 -1.00 -24.28
N PRO A 153 -1.22 -1.54 -24.95
CA PRO A 153 -2.54 -1.68 -24.31
C PRO A 153 -2.52 -2.62 -23.10
N ILE A 154 -1.67 -3.64 -23.11
CA ILE A 154 -1.51 -4.58 -21.98
C ILE A 154 -0.83 -3.84 -20.81
N LEU A 155 0.28 -3.16 -21.06
CA LEU A 155 1.00 -2.36 -20.07
C LEU A 155 0.10 -1.27 -19.48
N LEU A 156 -0.62 -0.54 -20.32
CA LEU A 156 -1.56 0.48 -19.88
C LEU A 156 -2.63 -0.12 -18.96
N HIS A 157 -3.21 -1.26 -19.33
CA HIS A 157 -4.20 -1.94 -18.49
C HIS A 157 -3.63 -2.27 -17.10
N TYR A 158 -2.44 -2.88 -17.03
CA TYR A 158 -1.80 -3.21 -15.76
C TYR A 158 -1.47 -1.97 -14.92
N VAL A 159 -0.93 -0.91 -15.52
CA VAL A 159 -0.59 0.31 -14.79
C VAL A 159 -1.83 1.01 -14.25
N LEU A 160 -2.91 1.09 -15.05
CA LEU A 160 -4.17 1.66 -14.62
C LEU A 160 -4.82 0.83 -13.50
N LEU A 161 -4.85 -0.49 -13.65
CA LEU A 161 -5.36 -1.42 -12.64
C LEU A 161 -4.59 -1.29 -11.32
N PHE A 162 -3.26 -1.29 -11.39
CA PHE A 162 -2.41 -1.10 -10.22
C PHE A 162 -2.68 0.24 -9.55
N THR A 163 -2.84 1.31 -10.33
CA THR A 163 -3.15 2.65 -9.80
C THR A 163 -4.52 2.66 -9.09
N ASP A 164 -5.53 2.00 -9.66
CA ASP A 164 -6.86 1.88 -9.04
C ASP A 164 -6.81 1.10 -7.71
N ILE A 165 -6.05 0.00 -7.68
CA ILE A 165 -5.81 -0.78 -6.45
C ILE A 165 -5.12 0.08 -5.38
N MET A 166 -4.10 0.84 -5.77
CA MET A 166 -3.38 1.74 -4.86
C MET A 166 -4.27 2.85 -4.29
N ILE A 167 -5.13 3.45 -5.12
CA ILE A 167 -6.11 4.44 -4.68
C ILE A 167 -7.07 3.81 -3.65
N GLY A 168 -7.58 2.60 -3.95
CA GLY A 168 -8.44 1.86 -3.03
C GLY A 168 -7.77 1.59 -1.68
N PHE A 169 -6.53 1.11 -1.71
CA PHE A 169 -5.73 0.85 -0.51
C PHE A 169 -5.50 2.12 0.32
N CYS A 170 -5.13 3.23 -0.31
CA CYS A 170 -4.97 4.53 0.36
C CYS A 170 -6.28 4.99 1.03
N PHE A 171 -7.42 4.82 0.36
CA PHE A 171 -8.72 5.16 0.91
C PHE A 171 -9.06 4.30 2.13
N SER A 172 -8.84 2.98 2.06
CA SER A 172 -9.05 2.08 3.19
C SER A 172 -8.19 2.45 4.41
N LEU A 173 -6.91 2.75 4.21
CA LEU A 173 -6.02 3.19 5.28
C LEU A 173 -6.45 4.52 5.89
N ALA A 174 -6.94 5.47 5.07
CA ALA A 174 -7.45 6.74 5.58
C ALA A 174 -8.67 6.54 6.48
N VAL A 175 -9.60 5.67 6.10
CA VAL A 175 -10.77 5.34 6.95
C VAL A 175 -10.33 4.69 8.26
N LEU A 176 -9.43 3.70 8.22
CA LEU A 176 -8.89 3.07 9.42
C LEU A 176 -8.18 4.09 10.32
N ALA A 177 -7.48 5.05 9.74
CA ALA A 177 -6.81 6.09 10.49
C ALA A 177 -7.78 7.03 11.21
N LEU A 178 -8.85 7.46 10.53
CA LEU A 178 -9.90 8.27 11.14
C LEU A 178 -10.62 7.53 12.28
N LEU A 179 -10.87 6.22 12.12
CA LEU A 179 -11.42 5.38 13.19
C LEU A 179 -10.46 5.32 14.39
N GLY A 180 -9.17 5.08 14.16
CA GLY A 180 -8.16 5.07 15.22
C GLY A 180 -8.06 6.40 15.97
N LEU A 181 -8.13 7.52 15.26
CA LEU A 181 -8.17 8.87 15.84
C LEU A 181 -9.43 9.09 16.68
N ALA A 182 -10.61 8.75 16.15
CA ALA A 182 -11.88 8.89 16.86
C ALA A 182 -11.89 8.07 18.15
N LEU A 183 -11.57 6.77 18.07
CA LEU A 183 -11.55 5.87 19.23
C LEU A 183 -10.55 6.34 20.30
N SER A 184 -9.34 6.73 19.88
CA SER A 184 -8.32 7.22 20.82
C SER A 184 -8.75 8.53 21.48
N SER A 185 -9.37 9.44 20.72
CA SER A 185 -9.85 10.72 21.26
C SER A 185 -10.96 10.53 22.30
N VAL A 186 -11.90 9.62 22.03
CA VAL A 186 -13.00 9.29 22.95
C VAL A 186 -12.44 8.67 24.23
N MET A 187 -11.52 7.71 24.13
CA MET A 187 -10.92 7.08 25.30
C MET A 187 -10.10 8.07 26.13
N ILE A 188 -9.31 8.96 25.50
CA ILE A 188 -8.61 10.04 26.22
C ILE A 188 -9.61 10.95 26.94
N HIS A 189 -10.72 11.30 26.28
CA HIS A 189 -11.75 12.16 26.87
C HIS A 189 -12.42 11.51 28.08
N GLN A 190 -12.81 10.23 27.96
CA GLN A 190 -13.40 9.45 29.06
C GLN A 190 -12.45 9.39 30.25
N MET A 191 -11.18 9.05 30.04
CA MET A 191 -10.19 9.01 31.12
C MET A 191 -10.00 10.38 31.80
N ARG A 192 -10.03 11.47 31.03
CA ARG A 192 -9.89 12.84 31.56
C ARG A 192 -11.11 13.26 32.38
N HIS A 193 -12.30 12.79 32.00
CA HIS A 193 -13.53 12.99 32.76
C HIS A 193 -13.50 12.19 34.07
N THR A 194 -13.14 10.90 34.02
CA THR A 194 -13.01 10.04 35.22
C THR A 194 -11.99 10.58 36.20
N LEU A 195 -10.87 11.16 35.73
CA LEU A 195 -9.85 11.79 36.59
C LEU A 195 -10.30 13.14 37.18
N ARG A 196 -11.29 13.82 36.58
CA ARG A 196 -11.89 15.06 37.11
C ARG A 196 -13.07 14.80 38.05
N ALA A 197 -13.72 13.65 37.94
CA ALA A 197 -14.81 13.25 38.82
C ALA A 197 -14.46 12.92 40.30
N PRO A 198 -13.20 12.72 40.77
CA PRO A 198 -12.94 12.38 42.17
C PRO A 198 -12.74 13.61 43.08
N MET A 199 -13.09 14.83 42.64
CA MET A 199 -13.05 16.04 43.49
C MET A 199 -14.44 16.51 43.95
N MET A 200 -15.49 15.72 43.72
CA MET A 200 -16.81 15.90 44.34
C MET A 200 -17.25 14.63 45.10
N THR A 201 -16.34 13.99 45.82
CA THR A 201 -16.72 13.18 46.99
C THR A 201 -16.82 14.12 48.19
N VAL A 202 -18.04 14.60 48.45
CA VAL A 202 -18.44 15.11 49.78
C VAL A 202 -17.96 14.09 50.83
N PRO A 203 -17.27 14.48 51.91
CA PRO A 203 -16.94 13.54 52.96
C PRO A 203 -18.25 13.14 53.62
N VAL A 204 -18.67 11.89 53.42
CA VAL A 204 -19.78 11.31 54.17
C VAL A 204 -19.27 11.06 55.59
N ILE A 205 -19.22 12.13 56.38
CA ILE A 205 -19.17 12.07 57.84
C ILE A 205 -20.60 11.75 58.26
N PHE A 206 -21.00 10.49 58.14
CA PHE A 206 -22.21 9.98 58.79
C PHE A 206 -21.76 9.02 59.87
N SER A 207 -21.71 9.52 61.10
CA SER A 207 -21.53 8.75 62.32
C SER A 207 -22.65 7.71 62.42
N ALA A 208 -22.35 6.46 62.11
CA ALA A 208 -23.20 5.34 62.50
C ALA A 208 -22.82 4.94 63.93
N MET A 209 -23.61 5.39 64.90
CA MET A 209 -23.63 4.83 66.25
C MET A 209 -23.98 3.33 66.15
N PRO A 210 -23.26 2.41 66.82
CA PRO A 210 -23.52 0.98 66.67
C PRO A 210 -24.88 0.59 67.32
N PRO A 211 -25.64 -0.34 66.70
CA PRO A 211 -26.96 -0.73 67.19
C PRO A 211 -26.90 -1.61 68.45
N LYS A 212 -27.83 -1.33 69.36
CA LYS A 212 -27.94 -1.79 70.75
C LYS A 212 -28.49 -3.22 70.92
N TYR A 213 -28.04 -4.19 70.11
CA TYR A 213 -28.53 -5.58 70.17
C TYR A 213 -27.47 -6.64 70.51
N GLU A 214 -26.21 -6.28 70.73
CA GLU A 214 -25.15 -7.26 71.11
C GLU A 214 -25.19 -7.71 72.58
N GLU A 215 -25.97 -7.07 73.45
CA GLU A 215 -26.02 -7.39 74.90
C GLU A 215 -26.76 -8.70 75.25
N LEU A 216 -27.46 -9.36 74.31
CA LEU A 216 -28.23 -10.59 74.63
C LEU A 216 -27.50 -11.91 74.32
N LYS A 217 -26.28 -11.86 73.78
CA LYS A 217 -25.65 -13.07 73.22
C LYS A 217 -24.69 -13.83 74.13
N ASN A 218 -24.54 -13.43 75.40
CA ASN A 218 -23.69 -14.16 76.35
C ASN A 218 -24.44 -14.50 77.65
N PRO A 219 -24.85 -15.75 77.87
CA PRO A 219 -25.27 -16.19 79.20
C PRO A 219 -24.05 -16.34 80.12
N PRO A 220 -24.18 -16.07 81.44
CA PRO A 220 -23.08 -16.22 82.38
C PRO A 220 -22.68 -17.69 82.52
N LYS A 221 -21.37 -17.95 82.54
CA LYS A 221 -20.81 -19.21 83.05
C LYS A 221 -20.79 -19.11 84.57
N TYR A 222 -21.40 -20.11 85.23
CA TYR A 222 -21.32 -20.34 86.68
C TYR A 222 -19.89 -20.45 87.16
#